data_AF-A0A1S3QYI4-F1
#
_entry.id   AF-A0A1S3QYI4-F1
#
_cell.length_a   1.000
_cell.length_b   1.000
_cell.length_c   1.000
_cell.angle_alpha   90.00
_cell.angle_beta   90.00
_cell.angle_gamma   90.00
#
_symmetry.space_group_name_H-M   'P 1'
#
loop_
_entity.id
_entity.type
_entity.pdbx_description
1 polymer ?
#
loop_
_entity_poly.entity_id
_entity_poly.type
_entity_poly.pdbx_seq_one_letter_code
_entity_poly.pdbx_strand_id
1 'polypeptide(L)'
;MMQRTLFRRGALLAQKAAVEVSLLPMSAPLQPRLDRAMSSVTIPPPECMLRPLEVPFRYLFGPGPSNVPPRVLAAGGRGIIGHLHPEMYEIMNDIKKGIQYAFQTQNNMTIAMSGSGHAAMECAVFNTVEPGESVLVAVNGIWGERVAEIAERMGANVHIMVKAPGGVFSNEEIEKVIVC
;
A
#
# COMPACT_ATOMS: atom_id res chain seq x y z
N MET A 1 27.97 43.62 -22.64
CA MET A 1 28.36 43.49 -24.06
C MET A 1 28.91 42.07 -24.24
N MET A 2 28.50 41.35 -25.31
CA MET A 2 28.63 39.89 -25.58
C MET A 2 27.63 38.99 -24.82
N GLN A 3 26.36 38.84 -25.23
CA GLN A 3 25.79 38.07 -26.38
C GLN A 3 26.21 36.60 -26.40
N ARG A 4 25.34 35.65 -25.99
CA ARG A 4 24.24 35.01 -26.77
C ARG A 4 24.71 34.31 -28.06
N THR A 5 25.33 33.12 -27.94
CA THR A 5 25.47 32.18 -29.08
C THR A 5 25.87 30.78 -28.61
N LEU A 6 24.90 29.96 -28.16
CA LEU A 6 25.10 28.51 -27.99
C LEU A 6 23.88 27.65 -28.38
N PHE A 7 22.88 28.26 -29.01
CA PHE A 7 21.74 27.56 -29.62
C PHE A 7 21.79 27.72 -31.14
N ARG A 8 22.64 26.94 -31.82
CA ARG A 8 22.59 26.71 -33.29
C ARG A 8 23.64 25.69 -33.71
N ARG A 9 23.43 24.39 -33.45
CA ARG A 9 24.18 23.32 -34.16
C ARG A 9 23.58 21.91 -34.11
N GLY A 10 22.27 21.78 -33.82
CA GLY A 10 21.57 20.47 -33.81
C GLY A 10 20.54 20.27 -34.92
N ALA A 11 20.41 21.19 -35.89
CA ALA A 11 19.32 21.21 -36.86
C ALA A 11 19.70 20.82 -38.30
N LEU A 12 20.87 20.23 -38.52
CA LEU A 12 21.27 19.72 -39.84
C LEU A 12 21.95 18.36 -39.68
N LEU A 13 21.16 17.28 -39.63
CA LEU A 13 21.57 15.90 -39.96
C LEU A 13 20.35 14.96 -39.98
N ALA A 14 19.24 15.41 -40.56
CA ALA A 14 18.05 14.59 -40.75
C ALA A 14 17.51 14.77 -42.18
N GLN A 15 18.32 14.40 -43.17
CA GLN A 15 17.82 14.11 -44.52
C GLN A 15 18.90 13.38 -45.33
N LYS A 16 18.61 12.09 -45.61
CA LYS A 16 19.01 11.26 -46.77
C LYS A 16 19.44 9.86 -46.36
N ALA A 17 18.47 8.97 -46.26
CA ALA A 17 18.59 7.56 -46.64
C ALA A 17 17.17 7.02 -46.84
N ALA A 18 16.54 7.35 -47.97
CA ALA A 18 15.39 6.61 -48.45
C ALA A 18 15.94 5.34 -49.10
N VAL A 19 15.79 4.21 -48.43
CA VAL A 19 16.07 2.89 -49.00
C VAL A 19 14.78 2.43 -49.68
N GLU A 20 14.84 2.35 -51.00
CA GLU A 20 13.76 1.87 -51.86
C GLU A 20 13.74 0.33 -51.78
N VAL A 21 12.78 -0.23 -51.03
CA VAL A 21 12.57 -1.68 -50.95
C VAL A 21 11.48 -2.06 -51.95
N SER A 22 11.90 -2.79 -52.99
CA SER A 22 11.04 -3.41 -54.01
C SER A 22 10.05 -4.39 -53.35
N LEU A 23 8.75 -4.15 -53.55
CA LEU A 23 7.67 -5.02 -53.08
C LEU A 23 7.37 -6.09 -54.14
N LEU A 24 7.74 -7.34 -53.86
CA LEU A 24 7.18 -8.52 -54.53
C LEU A 24 5.92 -9.00 -53.76
N PRO A 25 4.86 -9.44 -54.45
CA PRO A 25 3.62 -9.84 -53.80
C PRO A 25 3.75 -11.29 -53.31
N MET A 26 3.99 -11.48 -52.01
CA MET A 26 3.77 -12.76 -51.36
C MET A 26 2.33 -12.83 -50.87
N SER A 27 1.47 -13.39 -51.72
CA SER A 27 0.11 -13.78 -51.39
C SER A 27 0.11 -15.02 -50.51
N ALA A 28 -0.10 -14.83 -49.22
CA ALA A 28 -0.79 -15.79 -48.37
C ALA A 28 -1.54 -14.99 -47.30
N PRO A 29 -2.89 -15.06 -47.22
CA PRO A 29 -3.60 -14.35 -46.19
C PRO A 29 -3.23 -14.97 -44.84
N LEU A 30 -2.47 -14.23 -44.03
CA LEU A 30 -2.42 -14.45 -42.59
C LEU A 30 -3.83 -14.17 -42.07
N GLN A 31 -4.67 -15.20 -42.07
CA GLN A 31 -5.97 -15.14 -41.40
C GLN A 31 -5.69 -14.82 -39.93
N PRO A 32 -6.23 -13.71 -39.39
CA PRO A 32 -6.28 -13.56 -37.96
C PRO A 32 -7.28 -14.62 -37.48
N ARG A 33 -6.79 -15.78 -36.99
CA ARG A 33 -7.61 -16.66 -36.15
C ARG A 33 -7.84 -15.94 -34.82
N LEU A 34 -8.75 -14.99 -34.87
CA LEU A 34 -9.40 -14.35 -33.74
C LEU A 34 -10.73 -15.09 -33.49
N ASP A 35 -10.68 -16.41 -33.40
CA ASP A 35 -11.77 -17.21 -32.81
C ASP A 35 -11.70 -17.12 -31.28
N ARG A 36 -11.44 -15.91 -30.75
CA ARG A 36 -11.67 -15.63 -29.35
C ARG A 36 -13.17 -15.45 -29.25
N ALA A 37 -13.88 -16.50 -28.84
CA ALA A 37 -15.30 -16.44 -28.52
C ALA A 37 -15.56 -15.13 -27.76
N MET A 38 -16.17 -14.16 -28.46
CA MET A 38 -16.50 -12.88 -27.87
C MET A 38 -17.51 -13.19 -26.77
N SER A 39 -17.15 -12.82 -25.54
CA SER A 39 -18.04 -12.94 -24.40
C SER A 39 -19.43 -12.43 -24.82
N SER A 40 -20.47 -13.24 -24.61
CA SER A 40 -21.87 -12.88 -24.89
C SER A 40 -22.38 -11.74 -23.99
N VAL A 41 -21.55 -11.29 -23.06
CA VAL A 41 -21.84 -10.23 -22.10
C VAL A 41 -21.53 -8.88 -22.73
N THR A 42 -22.58 -8.14 -23.07
CA THR A 42 -22.52 -6.74 -23.53
C THR A 42 -22.76 -5.78 -22.36
N ILE A 43 -21.76 -5.60 -21.50
CA ILE A 43 -21.79 -4.53 -20.49
C ILE A 43 -21.21 -3.27 -21.14
N PRO A 44 -22.01 -2.19 -21.32
CA PRO A 44 -21.50 -0.94 -21.87
C PRO A 44 -20.53 -0.25 -20.89
N PRO A 45 -19.60 0.59 -21.36
CA PRO A 45 -18.77 1.41 -20.48
C PRO A 45 -19.65 2.26 -19.55
N PRO A 46 -19.41 2.25 -18.24
CA PRO A 46 -20.24 2.99 -17.30
C PRO A 46 -20.04 4.50 -17.49
N GLU A 47 -21.12 5.23 -17.79
CA GLU A 47 -21.08 6.67 -18.04
C GLU A 47 -20.48 7.47 -16.87
N CYS A 48 -20.65 7.00 -15.63
CA CYS A 48 -20.10 7.66 -14.45
C CYS A 48 -18.57 7.78 -14.46
N MET A 49 -17.85 6.86 -15.13
CA MET A 49 -16.40 6.84 -15.25
C MET A 49 -15.87 7.81 -16.32
N LEU A 50 -16.75 8.37 -17.15
CA LEU A 50 -16.39 9.34 -18.19
C LEU A 50 -16.27 10.77 -17.65
N ARG A 51 -16.79 11.02 -16.45
CA ARG A 51 -16.72 12.33 -15.79
C ARG A 51 -15.43 12.45 -14.99
N PRO A 52 -14.80 13.64 -14.90
CA PRO A 52 -13.66 13.86 -14.03
C PRO A 52 -13.97 13.51 -12.56
N LEU A 53 -12.99 12.97 -11.85
CA LEU A 53 -13.07 12.74 -10.42
C LEU A 53 -12.90 14.07 -9.68
N GLU A 54 -13.96 14.53 -9.04
CA GLU A 54 -13.96 15.72 -8.19
C GLU A 54 -14.00 15.32 -6.72
N VAL A 55 -13.04 15.79 -5.93
CA VAL A 55 -12.97 15.53 -4.48
C VAL A 55 -12.98 16.87 -3.75
N PRO A 56 -13.98 17.15 -2.88
CA PRO A 56 -14.04 18.41 -2.16
C PRO A 56 -12.93 18.50 -1.11
N PHE A 57 -12.30 19.67 -1.02
CA PHE A 57 -11.38 19.94 0.08
C PHE A 57 -12.15 20.05 1.40
N ARG A 58 -11.71 19.31 2.42
CA ARG A 58 -12.27 19.35 3.78
C ARG A 58 -11.15 19.31 4.80
N TYR A 59 -11.33 20.02 5.91
CA TYR A 59 -10.51 19.83 7.10
C TYR A 59 -10.96 18.57 7.83
N LEU A 60 -10.01 17.69 8.14
CA LEU A 60 -10.26 16.39 8.75
C LEU A 60 -9.86 16.44 10.24
N PHE A 61 -10.78 16.91 11.08
CA PHE A 61 -10.60 16.99 12.55
C PHE A 61 -11.19 15.79 13.31
N GLY A 62 -11.60 14.74 12.59
CA GLY A 62 -12.04 13.48 13.19
C GLY A 62 -10.87 12.62 13.68
N PRO A 63 -11.14 11.39 14.16
CA PRO A 63 -10.12 10.46 14.67
C PRO A 63 -9.22 9.87 13.56
N GLY A 64 -9.50 10.17 12.30
CA GLY A 64 -8.72 9.75 11.14
C GLY A 64 -9.56 9.64 9.88
N PRO A 65 -8.94 9.66 8.69
CA PRO A 65 -7.54 10.04 8.44
C PRO A 65 -7.30 11.56 8.66
N SER A 66 -6.04 12.00 8.72
CA SER A 66 -5.69 13.43 8.79
C SER A 66 -5.48 14.04 7.39
N ASN A 67 -5.51 15.37 7.28
CA ASN A 67 -5.07 16.04 6.06
C ASN A 67 -3.59 15.70 5.75
N VAL A 68 -3.27 15.52 4.47
CA VAL A 68 -1.93 15.09 4.02
C VAL A 68 -1.01 16.31 3.81
N PRO A 69 0.20 16.33 4.38
CA PRO A 69 1.15 17.42 4.15
C PRO A 69 1.55 17.56 2.67
N PRO A 70 1.79 18.79 2.15
CA PRO A 70 2.10 19.01 0.74
C PRO A 70 3.25 18.16 0.19
N ARG A 71 4.29 17.92 1.00
CA ARG A 71 5.44 17.06 0.63
C ARG A 71 5.02 15.62 0.35
N VAL A 72 4.10 15.06 1.13
CA VAL A 72 3.62 13.68 0.98
C VAL A 72 2.65 13.59 -0.20
N LEU A 73 1.77 14.59 -0.35
CA LEU A 73 0.86 14.67 -1.49
C LEU A 73 1.61 14.71 -2.82
N ALA A 74 2.68 15.51 -2.92
CA ALA A 74 3.53 15.57 -4.10
C ALA A 74 4.25 14.23 -4.40
N ALA A 75 4.55 13.43 -3.37
CA ALA A 75 5.17 12.12 -3.55
C ALA A 75 4.20 11.10 -4.19
N GLY A 76 2.89 11.21 -3.94
CA GLY A 76 1.88 10.33 -4.51
C GLY A 76 1.71 10.43 -6.02
N GLY A 77 2.16 11.52 -6.64
CA GLY A 77 2.14 11.72 -8.10
C GLY A 77 3.43 11.32 -8.82
N ARG A 78 4.41 10.72 -8.13
CA ARG A 78 5.68 10.29 -8.75
C ARG A 78 5.48 9.04 -9.61
N GLY A 79 6.34 8.86 -10.61
CA GLY A 79 6.34 7.68 -11.46
C GLY A 79 6.61 6.39 -10.68
N ILE A 80 5.97 5.29 -11.10
CA ILE A 80 6.15 3.97 -10.49
C ILE A 80 7.52 3.41 -10.87
N ILE A 81 8.21 2.79 -9.91
CA ILE A 81 9.43 2.02 -10.12
C ILE A 81 9.21 0.54 -9.73
N GLY A 82 10.07 -0.36 -10.23
CA GLY A 82 9.96 -1.79 -9.94
C GLY A 82 10.19 -2.09 -8.46
N HIS A 83 9.32 -2.92 -7.86
CA HIS A 83 9.32 -3.21 -6.42
C HIS A 83 10.59 -3.91 -5.91
N LEU A 84 11.41 -4.50 -6.79
CA LEU A 84 12.70 -5.13 -6.48
C LEU A 84 13.91 -4.33 -7.00
N HIS A 85 13.70 -3.11 -7.50
CA HIS A 85 14.81 -2.26 -7.94
C HIS A 85 15.65 -1.79 -6.73
N PRO A 86 16.95 -1.53 -6.90
CA PRO A 86 17.82 -1.06 -5.83
C PRO A 86 17.27 0.16 -5.07
N GLU A 87 16.70 1.12 -5.79
CA GLU A 87 16.11 2.34 -5.23
C GLU A 87 14.93 2.05 -4.30
N MET A 88 14.17 0.98 -4.55
CA MET A 88 13.08 0.55 -3.66
C MET A 88 13.62 -0.01 -2.34
N TYR A 89 14.73 -0.76 -2.37
CA TYR A 89 15.36 -1.25 -1.15
C TYR A 89 15.95 -0.11 -0.31
N GLU A 90 16.52 0.92 -0.95
CA GLU A 90 16.95 2.13 -0.26
C GLU A 90 15.79 2.83 0.45
N ILE A 91 14.66 3.02 -0.25
CA ILE A 91 13.44 3.60 0.33
C ILE A 91 12.94 2.75 1.51
N MET A 92 12.88 1.43 1.37
CA MET A 92 12.47 0.52 2.45
C MET A 92 13.41 0.60 3.66
N ASN A 93 14.72 0.68 3.43
CA ASN A 93 15.70 0.80 4.50
C ASN A 93 15.55 2.12 5.26
N ASP A 94 15.29 3.22 4.57
CA ASP A 94 15.06 4.51 5.23
C ASP A 94 13.72 4.55 5.97
N ILE A 95 12.66 3.91 5.44
CA ILE A 95 11.40 3.71 6.16
C ILE A 95 11.64 2.90 7.44
N LYS A 96 12.40 1.80 7.38
CA LYS A 96 12.74 0.99 8.56
C LYS A 96 13.44 1.82 9.63
N LYS A 97 14.46 2.62 9.28
CA LYS A 97 15.13 3.52 10.22
C LYS A 97 14.15 4.54 10.83
N GLY A 98 13.24 5.07 10.02
CA GLY A 98 12.20 5.98 10.49
C GLY A 98 11.24 5.33 11.49
N ILE A 99 10.81 4.08 11.24
CA ILE A 99 9.97 3.32 12.18
C ILE A 99 10.75 3.02 13.46
N GLN A 100 12.00 2.57 13.37
CA GLN A 100 12.87 2.32 14.53
C GLN A 100 13.05 3.57 15.39
N TYR A 101 13.23 4.74 14.76
CA TYR A 101 13.26 6.02 15.45
C TYR A 101 11.92 6.34 16.11
N ALA A 102 10.79 6.24 15.40
CA ALA A 102 9.48 6.55 15.96
C ALA A 102 9.09 5.63 17.13
N PHE A 103 9.45 4.35 17.05
CA PHE A 103 9.16 3.35 18.08
C PHE A 103 10.26 3.24 19.15
N GLN A 104 11.37 3.99 19.01
CA GLN A 104 12.53 3.94 19.90
C GLN A 104 13.05 2.50 20.13
N THR A 105 13.28 1.77 19.03
CA THR A 105 13.72 0.36 19.06
C THR A 105 14.94 0.10 18.19
N GLN A 106 15.74 -0.92 18.55
CA GLN A 106 16.85 -1.44 17.74
C GLN A 106 16.51 -2.78 17.08
N ASN A 107 15.25 -3.23 17.14
CA ASN A 107 14.85 -4.52 16.61
C ASN A 107 15.16 -4.63 15.11
N ASN A 108 15.90 -5.66 14.72
CA ASN A 108 16.22 -5.93 13.32
C ASN A 108 14.97 -6.26 12.51
N MET A 109 14.01 -6.95 13.11
CA MET A 109 12.70 -7.24 12.53
C MET A 109 11.78 -6.02 12.72
N THR A 110 11.95 -5.01 11.87
CA THR A 110 11.10 -3.81 11.80
C THR A 110 10.78 -3.54 10.34
N ILE A 111 9.50 -3.61 9.99
CA ILE A 111 9.01 -3.54 8.61
C ILE A 111 7.70 -2.76 8.55
N ALA A 112 7.40 -2.19 7.38
CA ALA A 112 6.07 -1.65 7.10
C ALA A 112 5.18 -2.76 6.53
N MET A 113 3.96 -2.87 7.05
CA MET A 113 2.98 -3.83 6.54
C MET A 113 2.20 -3.25 5.37
N SER A 114 2.02 -4.05 4.31
CA SER A 114 1.20 -3.68 3.15
C SER A 114 -0.30 -3.81 3.45
N GLY A 115 -0.81 -2.97 4.36
CA GLY A 115 -2.20 -2.92 4.77
C GLY A 115 -2.49 -1.78 5.73
N SER A 116 -3.75 -1.65 6.16
CA SER A 116 -4.14 -0.68 7.20
C SER A 116 -3.77 -1.18 8.60
N GLY A 117 -4.09 -0.41 9.65
CA GLY A 117 -3.77 -0.78 11.04
C GLY A 117 -4.31 -2.15 11.46
N HIS A 118 -5.47 -2.58 10.96
CA HIS A 118 -6.02 -3.90 11.26
C HIS A 118 -5.19 -5.03 10.64
N ALA A 119 -4.60 -4.82 9.45
CA ALA A 119 -3.72 -5.81 8.85
C ALA A 119 -2.42 -5.99 9.67
N ALA A 120 -1.93 -4.92 10.31
CA ALA A 120 -0.81 -5.04 11.24
C ALA A 120 -1.19 -5.81 12.51
N MET A 121 -2.41 -5.61 13.02
CA MET A 121 -2.95 -6.37 14.16
C MET A 121 -3.08 -7.86 13.84
N GLU A 122 -3.66 -8.22 12.69
CA GLU A 122 -3.73 -9.60 12.22
C GLU A 122 -2.34 -10.20 12.02
N CYS A 123 -1.42 -9.46 11.38
CA CYS A 123 -0.04 -9.91 11.19
C CYS A 123 0.64 -10.24 12.51
N ALA A 124 0.45 -9.43 13.56
CA ALA A 124 1.01 -9.70 14.87
C ALA A 124 0.45 -11.02 15.44
N VAL A 125 -0.87 -11.14 15.55
CA VAL A 125 -1.52 -12.33 16.14
C VAL A 125 -1.19 -13.59 15.35
N PHE A 126 -1.25 -13.55 14.02
CA PHE A 126 -1.04 -14.73 13.16
C PHE A 126 0.39 -15.27 13.22
N ASN A 127 1.36 -14.45 13.62
CA ASN A 127 2.75 -14.88 13.70
C ASN A 127 3.22 -15.17 15.14
N THR A 128 2.42 -14.82 16.16
CA THR A 128 2.81 -14.99 17.56
C THR A 128 1.90 -15.92 18.36
N VAL A 129 0.80 -16.40 17.80
CA VAL A 129 -0.18 -17.24 18.49
C VAL A 129 -0.46 -18.50 17.70
N GLU A 130 -0.30 -19.65 18.32
CA GLU A 130 -0.70 -20.95 17.79
C GLU A 130 -2.10 -21.37 18.30
N PRO A 131 -2.83 -22.23 17.56
CA PRO A 131 -4.11 -22.75 18.03
C PRO A 131 -4.00 -23.47 19.38
N GLY A 132 -4.90 -23.16 20.30
CA GLY A 132 -4.92 -23.70 21.66
C GLY A 132 -4.06 -22.94 22.68
N GLU A 133 -3.24 -21.98 22.26
CA GLU A 133 -2.50 -21.13 23.20
C GLU A 133 -3.42 -20.15 23.94
N SER A 134 -3.10 -19.88 25.20
CA SER A 134 -3.82 -18.90 26.01
C SER A 134 -3.40 -17.48 25.65
N VAL A 135 -4.37 -16.62 25.35
CA VAL A 135 -4.15 -15.19 25.04
C VAL A 135 -4.96 -14.33 25.98
N LEU A 136 -4.29 -13.47 26.76
CA LEU A 136 -4.96 -12.47 27.59
C LEU A 136 -5.20 -11.19 26.78
N VAL A 137 -6.44 -10.72 26.73
CA VAL A 137 -6.83 -9.47 26.06
C VAL A 137 -7.49 -8.52 27.04
N ALA A 138 -6.91 -7.33 27.16
CA ALA A 138 -7.45 -6.23 27.95
C ALA A 138 -8.40 -5.38 27.09
N VAL A 139 -9.70 -5.51 27.32
CA VAL A 139 -10.76 -4.83 26.58
C VAL A 139 -11.25 -3.60 27.35
N ASN A 140 -10.84 -2.41 26.93
CA ASN A 140 -11.39 -1.13 27.37
C ASN A 140 -11.99 -0.31 26.20
N GLY A 141 -12.29 -0.98 25.09
CA GLY A 141 -12.88 -0.41 23.89
C GLY A 141 -12.68 -1.31 22.67
N ILE A 142 -13.08 -0.79 21.50
CA ILE A 142 -13.18 -1.57 20.24
C ILE A 142 -11.88 -2.24 19.79
N TRP A 143 -10.72 -1.66 20.13
CA TRP A 143 -9.42 -2.24 19.75
C TRP A 143 -9.15 -3.56 20.47
N GLY A 144 -9.52 -3.66 21.75
CA GLY A 144 -9.41 -4.91 22.50
C GLY A 144 -10.40 -5.96 22.00
N GLU A 145 -11.65 -5.55 21.75
CA GLU A 145 -12.68 -6.43 21.18
C GLU A 145 -12.21 -7.04 19.85
N ARG A 146 -11.54 -6.23 19.01
CA ARG A 146 -11.04 -6.68 17.72
C ARG A 146 -9.87 -7.66 17.84
N VAL A 147 -8.92 -7.41 18.74
CA VAL A 147 -7.80 -8.36 18.97
C VAL A 147 -8.33 -9.69 19.50
N ALA A 148 -9.29 -9.66 20.43
CA ALA A 148 -9.93 -10.87 20.95
C ALA A 148 -10.60 -11.69 19.83
N GLU A 149 -11.39 -11.03 18.98
CA GLU A 149 -12.03 -11.70 17.84
C GLU A 149 -11.00 -12.33 16.88
N ILE A 150 -9.91 -11.63 16.58
CA ILE A 150 -8.85 -12.15 15.69
C ILE A 150 -8.18 -13.38 16.34
N ALA A 151 -7.87 -13.33 17.63
CA ALA A 151 -7.23 -14.43 18.35
C ALA A 151 -8.15 -15.67 18.46
N GLU A 152 -9.44 -15.47 18.74
CA GLU A 152 -10.44 -16.56 18.75
C GLU A 152 -10.55 -17.23 17.37
N ARG A 153 -10.55 -16.44 16.29
CA ARG A 153 -10.58 -16.97 14.91
C ARG A 153 -9.32 -17.77 14.55
N MET A 154 -8.19 -17.48 15.20
CA MET A 154 -6.95 -18.25 15.09
C MET A 154 -6.96 -19.53 15.93
N GLY A 155 -8.02 -19.78 16.70
CA GLY A 155 -8.16 -20.96 17.56
C GLY A 155 -7.49 -20.81 18.92
N ALA A 156 -7.15 -19.59 19.34
CA ALA A 156 -6.58 -19.35 20.66
C ALA A 156 -7.63 -19.49 21.77
N ASN A 157 -7.17 -19.84 22.98
CA ASN A 157 -7.96 -19.78 24.20
C ASN A 157 -7.91 -18.35 24.76
N VAL A 158 -8.88 -17.52 24.37
CA VAL A 158 -8.88 -16.09 24.72
C VAL A 158 -9.47 -15.85 26.11
N HIS A 159 -8.68 -15.20 26.97
CA HIS A 159 -9.07 -14.74 28.30
C HIS A 159 -9.24 -13.22 28.26
N ILE A 160 -10.39 -12.71 28.70
CA ILE A 160 -10.73 -11.30 28.55
C ILE A 160 -10.84 -10.61 29.90
N MET A 161 -10.15 -9.48 30.05
CA MET A 161 -10.40 -8.51 31.11
C MET A 161 -11.17 -7.33 30.53
N VAL A 162 -12.23 -6.88 31.19
CA VAL A 162 -13.11 -5.82 30.67
C VAL A 162 -13.12 -4.59 31.57
N LYS A 163 -13.02 -3.40 30.96
CA LYS A 163 -13.35 -2.11 31.57
C LYS A 163 -14.30 -1.32 30.69
N ALA A 164 -15.10 -0.45 31.31
CA ALA A 164 -15.92 0.49 30.58
C ALA A 164 -15.03 1.43 29.72
N PRO A 165 -15.55 1.95 28.58
CA PRO A 165 -14.81 2.91 27.75
C PRO A 165 -14.27 4.09 28.56
N GLY A 166 -12.99 4.42 28.35
CA GLY A 166 -12.27 5.45 29.12
C GLY A 166 -11.59 4.91 30.38
N GLY A 167 -11.86 3.67 30.79
CA GLY A 167 -11.12 2.98 31.83
C GLY A 167 -9.72 2.55 31.39
N VAL A 168 -8.78 2.50 32.33
CA VAL A 168 -7.41 2.03 32.13
C VAL A 168 -7.11 0.88 33.08
N PHE A 169 -6.29 -0.08 32.66
CA PHE A 169 -5.86 -1.20 33.50
C PHE A 169 -4.57 -0.84 34.25
N SER A 170 -4.52 -1.13 35.55
CA SER A 170 -3.30 -1.02 36.34
C SER A 170 -2.47 -2.30 36.25
N ASN A 171 -1.18 -2.22 36.59
CA ASN A 171 -0.30 -3.39 36.59
C ASN A 171 -0.81 -4.45 37.57
N GLU A 172 -1.29 -4.05 38.74
CA GLU A 172 -1.81 -4.97 39.75
C GLU A 172 -3.07 -5.72 39.27
N GLU A 173 -3.89 -5.10 38.44
CA GLU A 173 -5.05 -5.77 37.83
C GLU A 173 -4.61 -6.82 36.82
N ILE A 174 -3.60 -6.49 35.99
CA ILE A 174 -3.07 -7.39 34.97
C ILE A 174 -2.34 -8.58 35.62
N GLU A 175 -1.48 -8.32 36.62
CA GLU A 175 -0.72 -9.36 37.33
C GLU A 175 -1.61 -10.41 37.97
N LYS A 176 -2.74 -10.00 38.56
CA LYS A 176 -3.71 -10.93 39.17
C LYS A 176 -4.25 -11.97 38.18
N VAL A 177 -4.35 -11.62 36.90
CA VAL A 177 -4.90 -12.50 35.87
C VAL A 177 -3.83 -13.37 35.22
N ILE A 178 -2.57 -12.88 35.15
CA ILE A 178 -1.46 -13.64 34.56
C ILE A 178 -0.96 -14.77 35.48
N VAL A 179 -1.06 -14.60 36.81
CA VAL A 179 -0.50 -15.55 37.80
C VAL A 179 -1.50 -16.64 38.22
N CYS A 180 -2.75 -16.58 37.77
CA CYS A 180 -3.79 -17.58 38.04
C CYS A 180 -3.88 -18.64 36.93
#